data_AF-A0A928CJV5-F1
#
_entry.id   AF-A0A928CJV5-F1
#
_cell.length_a   1.000
_cell.length_b   1.000
_cell.length_c   1.000
_cell.angle_alpha   90.00
_cell.angle_beta   90.00
_cell.angle_gamma   90.00
#
_symmetry.space_group_name_H-M   'P 1'
#
loop_
_entity.id
_entity.type
_entity.pdbx_description
1 polymer ?
#
loop_
_entity_poly.entity_id
_entity_poly.type
_entity_poly.pdbx_seq_one_letter_code
_entity_poly.pdbx_strand_id
1 'polypeptide(L)'
;GNKFHALTSKDELVFAHGALKALAADMMKIANDVRWLASGPRVGLGEIKIPENEPGSSIMPGKVNPTQCEAVTMVAVQVMGNDVAVGMAASQGNFELNVFMPVCIYNFLQSARLLAESIVSFNNNCAVGIEANKEKMHNNLHNSLMLVTALNPYIGYENAAKTAKKAFKENISLKEACVALGFLTAEKFDEVFHPEQMV
;
A
#
# COMPACT_ATOMS: atom_id res chain seq x y z
N GLY A 1 15.12 10.58 -36.95
CA GLY A 1 15.21 9.20 -36.43
C GLY A 1 15.82 8.29 -37.49
N ASN A 2 16.68 7.35 -37.07
CA ASN A 2 17.30 6.35 -37.94
C ASN A 2 16.24 5.34 -38.41
N LYS A 3 16.06 5.18 -39.74
CA LYS A 3 15.00 4.34 -40.32
C LYS A 3 15.26 2.83 -40.19
N PHE A 4 16.52 2.41 -40.23
CA PHE A 4 16.89 1.01 -40.03
C PHE A 4 16.57 0.58 -38.60
N HIS A 5 16.96 1.40 -37.62
CA HIS A 5 16.63 1.19 -36.21
C HIS A 5 15.12 1.09 -36.00
N ALA A 6 14.34 2.00 -36.59
CA ALA A 6 12.89 2.00 -36.47
C ALA A 6 12.18 0.78 -37.08
N LEU A 7 12.84 -0.02 -37.92
CA LEU A 7 12.29 -1.27 -38.47
C LEU A 7 12.75 -2.49 -37.67
N THR A 8 14.01 -2.53 -37.27
CA THR A 8 14.62 -3.69 -36.60
C THR A 8 14.49 -3.69 -35.08
N SER A 9 14.62 -2.52 -34.44
CA SER A 9 14.60 -2.38 -32.98
C SER A 9 13.22 -1.92 -32.50
N LYS A 10 12.84 -2.37 -31.30
CA LYS A 10 11.59 -1.99 -30.61
C LYS A 10 11.82 -1.60 -29.15
N ASP A 11 13.00 -1.08 -28.88
CA ASP A 11 13.42 -0.52 -27.59
C ASP A 11 12.50 0.64 -27.15
N GLU A 12 12.00 1.48 -28.07
CA GLU A 12 11.02 2.50 -27.69
C GLU A 12 9.74 1.91 -27.07
N LEU A 13 9.27 0.77 -27.59
CA LEU A 13 8.08 0.09 -27.09
C LEU A 13 8.37 -0.60 -25.75
N VAL A 14 9.54 -1.21 -25.62
CA VAL A 14 10.00 -1.82 -24.35
C VAL A 14 10.11 -0.76 -23.26
N PHE A 15 10.72 0.39 -23.56
CA PHE A 15 10.84 1.50 -22.62
C PHE A 15 9.46 2.00 -22.17
N ALA A 16 8.56 2.24 -23.13
CA ALA A 16 7.21 2.69 -22.83
C ALA A 16 6.41 1.66 -22.01
N HIS A 17 6.51 0.37 -22.33
CA HIS A 17 5.85 -0.69 -21.55
C HIS A 17 6.46 -0.83 -20.15
N GLY A 18 7.78 -0.64 -20.01
CA GLY A 18 8.46 -0.61 -18.71
C GLY A 18 7.88 0.45 -17.77
N ALA A 19 7.46 1.60 -18.31
CA ALA A 19 6.74 2.62 -17.54
C ALA A 19 5.34 2.15 -17.09
N LEU A 20 4.61 1.43 -17.95
CA LEU A 20 3.33 0.81 -17.56
C LEU A 20 3.51 -0.25 -16.46
N LYS A 21 4.58 -1.06 -16.53
CA LYS A 21 4.93 -2.01 -15.47
C LYS A 21 5.21 -1.29 -14.14
N ALA A 22 5.95 -0.19 -14.16
CA ALA A 22 6.22 0.60 -12.96
C ALA A 22 4.91 1.09 -12.33
N LEU A 23 4.02 1.68 -13.13
CA LEU A 23 2.69 2.10 -12.68
C LEU A 23 1.86 0.92 -12.12
N ALA A 24 1.92 -0.26 -12.76
CA ALA A 24 1.26 -1.45 -12.25
C ALA A 24 1.81 -1.88 -10.88
N ALA A 25 3.12 -1.76 -10.64
CA ALA A 25 3.72 -2.05 -9.35
C ALA A 25 3.26 -1.07 -8.25
N ASP A 26 3.17 0.22 -8.58
CA ASP A 26 2.65 1.23 -7.66
C ASP A 26 1.18 0.97 -7.31
N MET A 27 0.36 0.67 -8.33
CA MET A 27 -1.05 0.32 -8.14
C MET A 27 -1.22 -0.97 -7.32
N MET A 28 -0.38 -1.98 -7.54
CA MET A 28 -0.35 -3.20 -6.72
C MET A 28 -0.13 -2.85 -5.24
N LYS A 29 0.85 -1.99 -4.93
CA LYS A 29 1.14 -1.57 -3.56
C LYS A 29 -0.04 -0.81 -2.95
N ILE A 30 -0.56 0.20 -3.66
CA ILE A 30 -1.69 1.02 -3.19
C ILE A 30 -2.92 0.15 -2.89
N ALA A 31 -3.31 -0.72 -3.81
CA ALA A 31 -4.46 -1.61 -3.62
C ALA A 31 -4.25 -2.58 -2.45
N ASN A 32 -3.03 -3.08 -2.26
CA ASN A 32 -2.67 -3.93 -1.12
C ASN A 32 -2.81 -3.20 0.21
N ASP A 33 -2.28 -1.98 0.32
CA ASP A 33 -2.38 -1.18 1.54
C ASP A 33 -3.85 -0.91 1.89
N VAL A 34 -4.64 -0.48 0.91
CA VAL A 34 -6.08 -0.19 1.13
C VAL A 34 -6.82 -1.43 1.64
N ARG A 35 -6.64 -2.60 1.01
CA ARG A 35 -7.34 -3.81 1.47
C ARG A 35 -6.87 -4.30 2.84
N TRP A 36 -5.60 -4.10 3.19
CA TRP A 36 -5.10 -4.46 4.52
C TRP A 36 -5.59 -3.51 5.59
N LEU A 37 -5.52 -2.20 5.36
CA LEU A 37 -6.04 -1.18 6.28
C LEU A 37 -7.56 -1.33 6.49
N ALA A 38 -8.28 -1.79 5.48
CA ALA A 38 -9.72 -2.06 5.55
C ALA A 38 -10.08 -3.46 6.11
N SER A 39 -9.09 -4.32 6.38
CA SER A 39 -9.35 -5.69 6.86
C SER A 39 -10.08 -5.69 8.20
N GLY A 40 -11.11 -6.52 8.34
CA GLY A 40 -11.99 -6.49 9.52
C GLY A 40 -13.27 -7.32 9.32
N PRO A 41 -14.34 -7.03 10.08
CA PRO A 41 -14.52 -5.86 10.94
C PRO A 41 -13.92 -6.01 12.35
N ARG A 42 -13.56 -7.22 12.79
CA ARG A 42 -13.06 -7.47 14.16
C ARG A 42 -11.64 -8.04 14.25
N VAL A 43 -11.23 -8.81 13.25
CA VAL A 43 -9.97 -9.59 13.27
C VAL A 43 -8.99 -9.12 12.19
N GLY A 44 -8.79 -7.80 12.09
CA GLY A 44 -7.89 -7.17 11.12
C GLY A 44 -7.36 -5.82 11.63
N LEU A 45 -6.77 -5.02 10.74
CA LEU A 45 -6.29 -3.68 11.07
C LEU A 45 -7.44 -2.70 11.31
N GLY A 46 -8.41 -2.67 10.39
CA GLY A 46 -9.66 -1.90 10.50
C GLY A 46 -9.50 -0.40 10.64
N GLU A 47 -8.40 0.18 10.15
CA GLU A 47 -8.07 1.60 10.27
C GLU A 47 -8.83 2.47 9.26
N ILE A 48 -9.28 1.88 8.15
CA ILE A 48 -10.15 2.55 7.18
C ILE A 48 -11.38 1.69 6.88
N LYS A 49 -12.40 2.33 6.31
CA LYS A 49 -13.56 1.69 5.70
C LYS A 49 -13.54 1.97 4.21
N ILE A 50 -14.05 1.01 3.43
CA ILE A 50 -14.20 1.11 1.98
C ILE A 50 -15.68 0.92 1.61
N PRO A 51 -16.13 1.44 0.45
CA PRO A 51 -17.49 1.25 -0.05
C PRO A 51 -17.85 -0.23 -0.24
N GLU A 52 -19.10 -0.56 0.05
CA GLU A 52 -19.70 -1.87 -0.26
C GLU A 52 -20.37 -1.78 -1.64
N ASN A 53 -19.77 -2.42 -2.65
CA ASN A 53 -20.28 -2.37 -4.04
C ASN A 53 -21.12 -3.60 -4.39
N GLU A 54 -20.78 -4.76 -3.83
CA GLU A 54 -21.49 -6.00 -4.04
C GLU A 54 -22.48 -6.25 -2.89
N PRO A 55 -23.62 -6.94 -3.15
CA PRO A 55 -24.58 -7.24 -2.09
C PRO A 55 -23.92 -8.05 -0.97
N GLY A 56 -23.78 -7.46 0.21
CA GLY A 56 -23.42 -8.18 1.41
C GLY A 56 -24.46 -9.23 1.76
N SER A 57 -24.02 -10.30 2.43
CA SER A 57 -24.97 -11.26 2.99
C SER A 57 -25.61 -10.67 4.24
N SER A 58 -26.95 -10.71 4.33
CA SER A 58 -27.69 -10.25 5.50
C SER A 58 -27.29 -10.96 6.81
N ILE A 59 -26.66 -12.14 6.72
CA ILE A 59 -26.11 -12.88 7.86
C ILE A 59 -24.70 -12.41 8.28
N MET A 60 -24.02 -11.59 7.47
CA MET A 60 -22.65 -11.12 7.69
C MET A 60 -22.58 -9.58 7.74
N PRO A 61 -23.16 -8.93 8.76
CA PRO A 61 -23.19 -7.47 8.85
C PRO A 61 -21.78 -6.87 8.98
N GLY A 62 -21.52 -5.81 8.19
CA GLY A 62 -20.25 -5.08 8.20
C GLY A 62 -19.08 -5.80 7.51
N LYS A 63 -19.33 -6.95 6.86
CA LYS A 63 -18.34 -7.61 6.01
C LYS A 63 -18.36 -6.97 4.62
N VAL A 64 -17.29 -6.27 4.29
CA VAL A 64 -17.06 -5.73 2.93
C VAL A 64 -15.81 -6.39 2.35
N ASN A 65 -15.95 -7.04 1.20
CA ASN A 65 -14.80 -7.57 0.48
C ASN A 65 -14.17 -6.45 -0.36
N PRO A 66 -12.83 -6.33 -0.40
CA PRO A 66 -12.15 -5.28 -1.15
C PRO A 66 -12.01 -5.63 -2.64
N THR A 67 -13.13 -5.92 -3.32
CA THR A 67 -13.18 -6.45 -4.70
C THR A 67 -12.47 -5.56 -5.73
N GLN A 68 -12.56 -4.23 -5.56
CA GLN A 68 -11.85 -3.29 -6.41
C GLN A 68 -10.33 -3.39 -6.22
N CYS A 69 -9.85 -3.59 -4.98
CA CYS A 69 -8.43 -3.85 -4.74
C CYS A 69 -8.00 -5.18 -5.37
N GLU A 70 -8.82 -6.23 -5.24
CA GLU A 70 -8.56 -7.53 -5.86
C GLU A 70 -8.41 -7.41 -7.39
N ALA A 71 -9.33 -6.71 -8.05
CA ALA A 71 -9.28 -6.45 -9.48
C ALA A 71 -8.01 -5.71 -9.90
N VAL A 72 -7.63 -4.63 -9.20
CA VAL A 72 -6.38 -3.89 -9.46
C VAL A 72 -5.16 -4.80 -9.33
N THR A 73 -5.10 -5.63 -8.29
CA THR A 73 -3.95 -6.52 -8.10
C THR A 73 -3.84 -7.59 -9.20
N MET A 74 -4.96 -8.13 -9.69
CA MET A 74 -4.95 -9.05 -10.84
C MET A 74 -4.50 -8.35 -12.13
N VAL A 75 -4.96 -7.13 -12.39
CA VAL A 75 -4.53 -6.33 -13.55
C VAL A 75 -3.03 -6.03 -13.48
N ALA A 76 -2.52 -5.67 -12.31
CA ALA A 76 -1.09 -5.40 -12.14
C ALA A 76 -0.22 -6.63 -12.46
N VAL A 77 -0.62 -7.83 -12.03
CA VAL A 77 0.07 -9.08 -12.40
C VAL A 77 0.04 -9.30 -13.92
N GLN A 78 -1.12 -9.07 -14.55
CA GLN A 78 -1.25 -9.23 -16.00
C GLN A 78 -0.31 -8.29 -16.76
N VAL A 79 -0.22 -7.01 -16.35
CA VAL A 79 0.68 -6.03 -16.96
C VAL A 79 2.15 -6.43 -16.78
N MET A 80 2.53 -6.93 -15.62
CA MET A 80 3.89 -7.44 -15.39
C MET A 80 4.21 -8.63 -16.30
N GLY A 81 3.25 -9.53 -16.51
CA GLY A 81 3.40 -10.64 -17.46
C GLY A 81 3.52 -10.15 -18.92
N ASN A 82 2.70 -9.18 -19.30
CA ASN A 82 2.74 -8.55 -20.63
C ASN A 82 4.10 -7.87 -20.89
N ASP A 83 4.72 -7.27 -19.88
CA ASP A 83 6.06 -6.64 -20.00
C ASP A 83 7.13 -7.65 -20.40
N VAL A 84 7.07 -8.86 -19.82
CA VAL A 84 7.98 -9.95 -20.20
C VAL A 84 7.76 -10.34 -21.66
N ALA A 85 6.50 -10.47 -22.10
CA ALA A 85 6.18 -10.80 -23.48
C ALA A 85 6.67 -9.72 -24.47
N VAL A 86 6.49 -8.43 -24.15
CA VAL A 86 6.99 -7.31 -24.97
C VAL A 86 8.52 -7.31 -25.02
N GLY A 87 9.20 -7.45 -23.88
CA GLY A 87 10.65 -7.50 -23.82
C GLY A 87 11.25 -8.65 -24.63
N MET A 88 10.67 -9.85 -24.49
CA MET A 88 11.07 -11.01 -25.27
C MET A 88 10.85 -10.77 -26.77
N ALA A 89 9.65 -10.36 -27.20
CA ALA A 89 9.34 -10.12 -28.61
C ALA A 89 10.24 -9.04 -29.25
N ALA A 90 10.55 -7.96 -28.52
CA ALA A 90 11.43 -6.90 -29.00
C ALA A 90 12.87 -7.39 -29.26
N SER A 91 13.36 -8.37 -28.48
CA SER A 91 14.70 -8.95 -28.64
C SER A 91 14.89 -9.84 -29.88
N GLN A 92 13.80 -10.29 -30.50
CA GLN A 92 13.83 -11.30 -31.58
C GLN A 92 13.87 -10.70 -32.99
N GLY A 93 14.35 -9.46 -33.15
CA GLY A 93 14.57 -8.85 -34.46
C GLY A 93 15.67 -9.57 -35.23
N ASN A 94 15.49 -9.76 -36.54
CA ASN A 94 16.50 -10.34 -37.41
C ASN A 94 16.80 -9.40 -38.58
N PHE A 95 18.05 -8.97 -38.68
CA PHE A 95 18.54 -8.08 -39.74
C PHE A 95 17.71 -6.78 -39.82
N GLU A 96 17.05 -6.51 -40.93
CA GLU A 96 16.38 -5.22 -41.19
C GLU A 96 15.00 -5.08 -40.54
N LEU A 97 14.40 -6.15 -39.99
CA LEU A 97 13.02 -6.12 -39.53
C LEU A 97 12.75 -7.00 -38.31
N ASN A 98 12.04 -6.46 -37.32
CA ASN A 98 11.39 -7.26 -36.28
C ASN A 98 9.96 -7.62 -36.71
N VAL A 99 9.68 -8.93 -36.82
CA VAL A 99 8.38 -9.46 -37.27
C VAL A 99 7.44 -9.85 -36.11
N PHE A 100 7.85 -9.64 -34.86
CA PHE A 100 7.05 -9.88 -33.65
C PHE A 100 6.15 -8.68 -33.30
N MET A 101 5.98 -7.74 -34.24
CA MET A 101 5.16 -6.53 -34.04
C MET A 101 3.75 -6.78 -33.53
N PRO A 102 3.00 -7.80 -34.02
CA PRO A 102 1.64 -8.04 -33.53
C PRO A 102 1.58 -8.38 -32.03
N VAL A 103 2.46 -9.25 -31.54
CA VAL A 103 2.47 -9.63 -30.11
C VAL A 103 2.96 -8.48 -29.23
N CYS A 104 3.92 -7.69 -29.72
CA CYS A 104 4.39 -6.48 -29.07
C CYS A 104 3.25 -5.47 -28.85
N ILE A 105 2.56 -5.06 -29.92
CA ILE A 105 1.52 -4.03 -29.82
C ILE A 105 0.26 -4.53 -29.11
N TYR A 106 -0.08 -5.82 -29.26
CA TYR A 106 -1.20 -6.42 -28.55
C TYR A 106 -1.03 -6.33 -27.03
N ASN A 107 0.11 -6.78 -26.50
CA ASN A 107 0.39 -6.74 -25.07
C ASN A 107 0.45 -5.29 -24.55
N PHE A 108 1.03 -4.38 -25.33
CA PHE A 108 1.07 -2.96 -24.98
C PHE A 108 -0.33 -2.35 -24.84
N LEU A 109 -1.18 -2.53 -25.86
CA LEU A 109 -2.54 -1.98 -25.86
C LEU A 109 -3.42 -2.62 -24.78
N GLN A 110 -3.26 -3.93 -24.55
CA GLN A 110 -3.96 -4.63 -23.47
C GLN A 110 -3.56 -4.06 -22.10
N SER A 111 -2.26 -3.90 -21.82
CA SER A 111 -1.76 -3.32 -20.57
C SER A 111 -2.28 -1.90 -20.35
N ALA A 112 -2.18 -1.04 -21.38
CA ALA A 112 -2.64 0.34 -21.30
C ALA A 112 -4.14 0.43 -21.00
N ARG A 113 -4.95 -0.39 -21.68
CA ARG A 113 -6.40 -0.45 -21.47
C ARG A 113 -6.77 -0.96 -20.09
N LEU A 114 -6.22 -2.12 -19.68
CA LEU A 114 -6.55 -2.73 -18.39
C LEU A 114 -6.16 -1.81 -17.23
N LEU A 115 -4.97 -1.18 -17.27
CA LEU A 115 -4.57 -0.23 -16.24
C LEU A 115 -5.49 0.98 -16.19
N ALA A 116 -5.79 1.60 -17.33
CA ALA A 116 -6.64 2.79 -17.36
C ALA A 116 -8.04 2.49 -16.82
N GLU A 117 -8.69 1.42 -17.30
CA GLU A 117 -10.02 1.02 -16.85
C GLU A 117 -10.02 0.62 -15.36
N SER A 118 -8.98 -0.10 -14.91
CA SER A 118 -8.84 -0.52 -13.51
C SER A 118 -8.63 0.65 -12.56
N ILE A 119 -7.80 1.64 -12.93
CA ILE A 119 -7.58 2.85 -12.13
C ILE A 119 -8.87 3.66 -12.00
N VAL A 120 -9.61 3.85 -13.10
CA VAL A 120 -10.89 4.56 -13.09
C VAL A 120 -11.92 3.83 -12.24
N SER A 121 -12.03 2.50 -12.38
CA SER A 121 -12.96 1.69 -11.56
C SER A 121 -12.59 1.75 -10.08
N PHE A 122 -11.30 1.59 -9.75
CA PHE A 122 -10.81 1.66 -8.38
C PHE A 122 -11.08 3.04 -7.75
N ASN A 123 -10.88 4.11 -8.51
CA ASN A 123 -11.19 5.45 -8.05
C ASN A 123 -12.68 5.59 -7.71
N ASN A 124 -13.54 5.31 -8.68
CA ASN A 124 -14.97 5.59 -8.58
C ASN A 124 -15.69 4.69 -7.58
N ASN A 125 -15.25 3.44 -7.46
CA ASN A 125 -15.93 2.42 -6.66
C ASN A 125 -15.20 2.09 -5.34
N CYS A 126 -14.04 2.70 -5.06
CA CYS A 126 -13.32 2.45 -3.81
C CYS A 126 -12.66 3.71 -3.27
N ALA A 127 -11.70 4.28 -3.99
CA ALA A 127 -10.80 5.30 -3.44
C ALA A 127 -11.52 6.56 -2.96
N VAL A 128 -12.49 7.07 -3.73
CA VAL A 128 -13.24 8.29 -3.37
C VAL A 128 -14.15 8.12 -2.15
N GLY A 129 -14.46 6.88 -1.78
CA GLY A 129 -15.32 6.56 -0.64
C GLY A 129 -14.56 6.01 0.57
N ILE A 130 -13.22 6.11 0.59
CA ILE A 130 -12.43 5.70 1.75
C ILE A 130 -12.71 6.63 2.94
N GLU A 131 -13.05 6.04 4.08
CA GLU A 131 -13.25 6.78 5.34
C GLU A 131 -12.31 6.27 6.43
N ALA A 132 -11.76 7.19 7.24
CA ALA A 132 -10.93 6.82 8.38
C ALA A 132 -11.76 6.28 9.55
N ASN A 133 -11.35 5.15 10.11
CA ASN A 133 -11.86 4.67 11.39
C ASN A 133 -11.07 5.32 12.54
N LYS A 134 -11.42 6.57 12.83
CA LYS A 134 -10.70 7.41 13.81
C LYS A 134 -10.58 6.76 15.18
N GLU A 135 -11.61 6.06 15.64
CA GLU A 135 -11.59 5.34 16.91
C GLU A 135 -10.53 4.24 16.92
N LYS A 136 -10.50 3.39 15.88
CA LYS A 136 -9.51 2.33 15.76
C LYS A 136 -8.09 2.88 15.64
N MET A 137 -7.89 3.92 14.83
CA MET A 137 -6.59 4.58 14.67
C MET A 137 -6.10 5.20 15.99
N HIS A 138 -6.98 5.88 16.73
CA HIS A 138 -6.66 6.44 18.04
C HIS A 138 -6.25 5.34 19.04
N ASN A 139 -7.02 4.25 19.09
CA ASN A 139 -6.68 3.10 19.94
C ASN A 139 -5.34 2.47 19.55
N ASN A 140 -5.06 2.30 18.25
CA ASN A 140 -3.78 1.74 17.79
C ASN A 140 -2.60 2.67 18.15
N LEU A 141 -2.78 3.99 17.99
CA LEU A 141 -1.79 5.00 18.32
C LEU A 141 -1.40 4.94 19.81
N HIS A 142 -2.38 5.02 20.71
CA HIS A 142 -2.12 5.05 22.15
C HIS A 142 -1.67 3.71 22.74
N ASN A 143 -1.88 2.59 22.04
CA ASN A 143 -1.34 1.29 22.42
C ASN A 143 0.03 1.00 21.80
N SER A 144 0.54 1.86 20.91
CA SER A 144 1.84 1.66 20.27
C SER A 144 2.99 1.95 21.22
N LEU A 145 3.96 1.03 21.25
CA LEU A 145 5.21 1.22 22.00
C LEU A 145 6.21 2.14 21.27
N MET A 146 5.97 2.45 19.99
CA MET A 146 6.91 3.24 19.18
C MET A 146 6.93 4.72 19.58
N LEU A 147 5.84 5.21 20.19
CA LEU A 147 5.73 6.58 20.68
C LEU A 147 6.63 6.85 21.89
N VAL A 148 7.31 5.83 22.43
CA VAL A 148 8.30 5.99 23.50
C VAL A 148 9.45 6.93 23.13
N THR A 149 9.73 7.10 21.84
CA THR A 149 10.76 8.03 21.35
C THR A 149 10.45 9.48 21.68
N ALA A 150 9.17 9.84 21.87
CA ALA A 150 8.73 11.15 22.38
C ALA A 150 9.34 11.46 23.76
N LEU A 151 9.65 10.42 24.54
CA LEU A 151 10.18 10.56 25.89
C LEU A 151 11.69 10.79 25.90
N ASN A 152 12.41 10.52 24.80
CA ASN A 152 13.86 10.62 24.74
C ASN A 152 14.41 11.98 25.24
N PRO A 153 13.84 13.15 24.87
CA PRO A 153 14.31 14.45 25.36
C PRO A 153 14.16 14.65 26.88
N TYR A 154 13.24 13.91 27.52
CA TYR A 154 12.88 14.11 28.93
C TYR A 154 13.54 13.10 29.86
N ILE A 155 13.68 11.84 29.41
CA ILE A 155 14.21 10.75 30.25
C ILE A 155 15.49 10.11 29.69
N GLY A 156 15.90 10.48 28.48
CA GLY A 156 17.04 9.89 27.78
C GLY A 156 16.72 8.52 27.15
N TYR A 157 17.53 8.14 26.14
CA TYR A 157 17.33 6.93 25.35
C TYR A 157 17.28 5.65 26.19
N GLU A 158 18.18 5.49 27.16
CA GLU A 158 18.24 4.27 27.97
C GLU A 158 16.98 4.06 28.81
N ASN A 159 16.42 5.13 29.38
CA ASN A 159 15.21 5.05 30.20
C ASN A 159 13.96 4.89 29.34
N ALA A 160 13.91 5.52 28.16
CA ALA A 160 12.87 5.26 27.16
C ALA A 160 12.87 3.79 26.73
N ALA A 161 14.03 3.21 26.44
CA ALA A 161 14.15 1.80 26.09
C ALA A 161 13.69 0.86 27.24
N LYS A 162 14.03 1.19 28.50
CA LYS A 162 13.52 0.46 29.68
C LYS A 162 11.99 0.55 29.80
N THR A 163 11.43 1.73 29.54
CA THR A 163 9.98 1.96 29.54
C THR A 163 9.27 1.08 28.53
N ALA A 164 9.71 1.07 27.27
CA ALA A 164 9.12 0.22 26.23
C ALA A 164 9.27 -1.28 26.54
N LYS A 165 10.42 -1.72 27.06
CA LYS A 165 10.64 -3.12 27.46
C LYS A 165 9.69 -3.55 28.58
N LYS A 166 9.47 -2.68 29.58
CA LYS A 166 8.53 -2.95 30.68
C LYS A 166 7.10 -3.00 30.17
N ALA A 167 6.68 -1.99 29.40
CA ALA A 167 5.36 -1.93 28.79
C ALA A 167 5.04 -3.20 27.98
N PHE A 168 5.99 -3.65 27.15
CA PHE A 168 5.86 -4.89 26.39
C PHE A 168 5.77 -6.14 27.29
N LYS A 169 6.68 -6.28 28.26
CA LYS A 169 6.77 -7.48 29.11
C LYS A 169 5.54 -7.64 30.00
N GLU A 170 4.99 -6.54 30.50
CA GLU A 170 3.87 -6.53 31.44
C GLU A 170 2.53 -6.33 30.74
N ASN A 171 2.53 -6.11 29.42
CA ASN A 171 1.34 -5.81 28.62
C ASN A 171 0.55 -4.62 29.17
N ILE A 172 1.26 -3.53 29.46
CA ILE A 172 0.74 -2.26 29.99
C ILE A 172 1.11 -1.10 29.06
N SER A 173 0.48 0.05 29.23
CA SER A 173 0.77 1.25 28.46
C SER A 173 2.16 1.83 28.75
N LEU A 174 2.67 2.64 27.82
CA LEU A 174 3.91 3.40 28.03
C LEU A 174 3.82 4.31 29.26
N LYS A 175 2.64 4.89 29.52
CA LYS A 175 2.39 5.74 30.68
C LYS A 175 2.54 4.96 31.98
N GLU A 176 1.85 3.83 32.11
CA GLU A 176 1.93 2.96 33.30
C GLU A 176 3.36 2.48 33.54
N ALA A 177 4.07 2.06 32.48
CA ALA A 177 5.46 1.64 32.58
C ALA A 177 6.40 2.78 33.01
N CYS A 178 6.25 3.98 32.45
CA CYS A 178 7.10 5.13 32.74
C CYS A 178 6.93 5.60 34.19
N VAL A 179 5.68 5.64 34.67
CA VAL A 179 5.34 5.97 36.05
C VAL A 179 5.83 4.89 37.01
N ALA A 180 5.61 3.61 36.69
CA ALA A 180 6.05 2.50 37.54
C ALA A 180 7.57 2.35 37.63
N LEU A 181 8.33 2.91 36.67
CA LEU A 181 9.79 2.98 36.71
C LEU A 181 10.30 4.25 37.41
N GLY A 182 9.41 5.18 37.77
CA GLY A 182 9.76 6.44 38.42
C GLY A 182 10.46 7.44 37.51
N PHE A 183 10.34 7.31 36.20
CA PHE A 183 11.00 8.23 35.25
C PHE A 183 10.21 9.52 35.04
N LEU A 184 8.87 9.45 35.08
CA LEU A 184 7.97 10.61 35.03
C LEU A 184 6.76 10.37 35.95
N THR A 185 6.12 11.45 36.38
CA THR A 185 4.76 11.36 36.97
C THR A 185 3.72 11.20 35.86
N ALA A 186 2.49 10.81 36.21
CA ALA A 186 1.40 10.68 35.25
C ALA A 186 1.08 12.03 34.58
N GLU A 187 1.10 13.11 35.35
CA GLU A 187 0.83 14.48 34.89
C GLU A 187 1.93 14.95 33.95
N LYS A 188 3.20 14.71 34.30
CA LYS A 188 4.31 15.09 33.43
C LYS A 188 4.33 14.28 32.14
N PHE A 189 3.93 13.01 32.19
CA PHE A 189 3.77 12.19 30.98
C PHE A 189 2.72 12.82 30.05
N ASP A 190 1.54 13.17 30.56
CA ASP A 190 0.48 13.79 29.77
C ASP A 190 0.86 15.17 29.20
N GLU A 191 1.71 15.92 29.92
CA GLU A 191 2.23 17.22 29.48
C GLU A 191 3.23 17.12 28.32
N VAL A 192 3.93 15.99 28.16
CA VAL A 192 5.02 15.86 27.18
C VAL A 192 4.71 14.86 26.07
N PHE A 193 3.76 13.95 26.29
CA PHE A 193 3.38 12.92 25.34
C PHE A 193 2.31 13.45 24.38
N HIS A 194 2.77 14.03 23.28
CA HIS A 194 1.94 14.58 22.20
C HIS A 194 2.17 13.83 20.89
N PRO A 195 1.52 12.67 20.66
CA PRO A 195 1.65 11.90 19.42
C PRO A 195 1.35 12.72 18.15
N GLU A 196 0.45 13.69 18.26
CA GLU A 196 0.07 14.62 17.19
C GLU A 196 1.20 15.57 16.75
N GLN A 197 2.27 15.70 17.54
CA GLN A 197 3.44 16.53 17.24
C GLN A 197 4.63 15.72 16.69
N MET A 198 4.47 14.42 16.42
CA MET A 198 5.54 13.50 16.01
C MET A 198 5.52 13.15 14.51
N VAL A 199 4.91 13.99 13.67
CA VAL A 199 4.76 13.79 12.22
C VAL A 199 5.77 14.56 11.39
#